data_AF-A0A9W9BV63-F1
#
_entry.id   AF-A0A9W9BV63-F1
#
_cell.length_a   1.000
_cell.length_b   1.000
_cell.length_c   1.000
_cell.angle_alpha   90.00
_cell.angle_beta   90.00
_cell.angle_gamma   90.00
#
_symmetry.space_group_name_H-M   'P 1'
#
loop_
_entity.id
_entity.type
_entity.pdbx_description
1 polymer ?
#
loop_
_entity_poly.entity_id
_entity_poly.type
_entity_poly.pdbx_seq_one_letter_code
_entity_poly.pdbx_strand_id
1 'polypeptide(L)'
;MKLSNILVAGLASGADALKFQENDALAAEGMLKLSIHLAKNGVPAPGTCTLDKVSIRREWATLSGKERIEFTDAVNCLHKLPAKTPASVAPGAKSRYDDLVVTHIQQSNYIHGTGNFLAWHRYFTWTFEQMLRSECGYKGTFPYYNWAHYADDPKSGPFFDGSATSMSGDGEFVPGRNTSCFPWDGIAGPCWMHLEPGTGGGCVTSGPFKDFRTNMGPLQTIQIPGGLPPNPRSDGLGYNLRCLRRDISLQAAAATSDAEVVRLIKNYTDIASFQAEYQGAFAEGHMGVHTGGHYTIGGDAGSDFYNSPADPAFFPHHGMIDRVWWTWQNLELETRERALAGRAGTIGDENARNATLGDDLVMGPYVGYPNVTIGGAMSTIGRPFCYIYA
;
A
#
# COMPACT_ATOMS: atom_id res chain seq x y z
N MET A 1 -7.24 -7.25 28.34
CA MET A 1 -7.90 -8.37 27.63
C MET A 1 -6.84 -9.43 27.41
N LYS A 2 -7.05 -10.70 27.80
CA LYS A 2 -6.02 -11.75 27.67
C LYS A 2 -5.85 -12.12 26.18
N LEU A 3 -4.61 -12.25 25.70
CA LEU A 3 -4.26 -12.63 24.31
C LEU A 3 -4.97 -13.90 23.81
N SER A 4 -5.47 -14.74 24.72
CA SER A 4 -6.28 -15.93 24.44
C SER A 4 -7.58 -15.64 23.67
N ASN A 5 -8.10 -14.41 23.69
CA ASN A 5 -9.33 -14.07 22.98
C ASN A 5 -9.10 -13.54 21.55
N ILE A 6 -7.85 -13.36 21.12
CA ILE A 6 -7.52 -12.88 19.76
C ILE A 6 -7.55 -14.03 18.73
N LEU A 7 -7.45 -15.29 19.18
CA LEU A 7 -7.48 -16.49 18.33
C LEU A 7 -8.88 -17.01 17.99
N VAL A 8 -9.96 -16.43 18.54
CA VAL A 8 -11.33 -16.92 18.33
C VAL A 8 -12.30 -15.76 18.08
N ALA A 9 -12.15 -15.10 16.95
CA ALA A 9 -13.16 -14.16 16.43
C ALA A 9 -13.31 -14.26 14.90
N GLY A 10 -13.14 -15.47 14.35
CA GLY A 10 -13.24 -15.75 12.91
C GLY A 10 -14.45 -16.60 12.49
N LEU A 11 -15.42 -16.84 13.38
CA LEU A 11 -16.55 -17.73 13.07
C LEU A 11 -17.87 -17.17 13.63
N ALA A 12 -18.41 -16.13 13.00
CA ALA A 12 -19.87 -15.97 12.85
C ALA A 12 -20.26 -14.79 11.94
N SER A 13 -21.11 -15.13 10.97
CA SER A 13 -22.13 -14.33 10.27
C SER A 13 -21.76 -13.52 9.02
N GLY A 14 -22.34 -13.95 7.89
CA GLY A 14 -22.37 -13.26 6.59
C GLY A 14 -22.07 -14.24 5.44
N ALA A 15 -22.72 -14.07 4.28
CA ALA A 15 -22.79 -15.07 3.20
C ALA A 15 -21.47 -15.33 2.42
N ASP A 16 -20.35 -14.78 2.86
CA ASP A 16 -19.02 -15.09 2.35
C ASP A 16 -18.23 -15.77 3.47
N ALA A 17 -18.04 -17.09 3.37
CA ALA A 17 -17.12 -17.79 4.25
C ALA A 17 -15.74 -17.12 4.10
N LEU A 18 -15.23 -16.56 5.19
CA LEU A 18 -13.90 -15.97 5.25
C LEU A 18 -12.89 -16.94 4.63
N LYS A 19 -12.26 -16.54 3.52
CA LYS A 19 -11.18 -17.33 2.92
C LYS A 19 -10.01 -17.29 3.90
N PHE A 20 -9.60 -18.45 4.38
CA PHE A 20 -8.40 -18.60 5.20
C PHE A 20 -7.39 -19.39 4.38
N GLN A 21 -6.24 -18.79 4.12
CA GLN A 21 -5.22 -19.31 3.24
C GLN A 21 -3.88 -19.50 3.98
N GLU A 22 -2.86 -20.03 3.30
CA GLU A 22 -1.59 -20.34 3.95
C GLU A 22 -0.84 -19.08 4.39
N ASN A 23 -0.96 -17.96 3.65
CA ASN A 23 -0.43 -16.66 4.11
C ASN A 23 -1.04 -16.21 5.46
N ASP A 24 -2.32 -16.53 5.71
CA ASP A 24 -2.99 -16.23 6.99
C ASP A 24 -2.47 -17.13 8.11
N ALA A 25 -2.19 -18.40 7.82
CA ALA A 25 -1.56 -19.32 8.77
C ALA A 25 -0.15 -18.84 9.17
N LEU A 26 0.65 -18.36 8.23
CA LEU A 26 1.97 -17.79 8.51
C LEU A 26 1.87 -16.51 9.36
N ALA A 27 0.88 -15.64 9.09
CA ALA A 27 0.64 -14.45 9.90
C ALA A 27 0.24 -14.83 11.35
N ALA A 28 -0.60 -15.85 11.52
CA ALA A 28 -0.97 -16.36 12.84
C ALA A 28 0.23 -16.96 13.59
N GLU A 29 1.11 -17.70 12.91
CA GLU A 29 2.38 -18.20 13.47
C GLU A 29 3.28 -17.03 13.91
N GLY A 30 3.43 -16.01 13.05
CA GLY A 30 4.15 -14.78 13.38
C GLY A 30 3.58 -14.11 14.63
N MET A 31 2.25 -13.99 14.74
CA MET A 31 1.61 -13.41 15.93
C MET A 31 1.92 -14.20 17.21
N LEU A 32 1.93 -15.53 17.14
CA LEU A 32 2.29 -16.39 18.26
C LEU A 32 3.74 -16.17 18.69
N LYS A 33 4.67 -16.15 17.73
CA LYS A 33 6.10 -15.90 17.98
C LYS A 33 6.34 -14.51 18.56
N LEU A 34 5.65 -13.48 18.06
CA LEU A 34 5.65 -12.15 18.64
C LEU A 34 5.16 -12.14 20.09
N SER A 35 4.05 -12.83 20.35
CA SER A 35 3.48 -12.92 21.70
C SER A 35 4.47 -13.55 22.69
N ILE A 36 5.16 -14.61 22.29
CA ILE A 36 6.21 -15.25 23.09
C ILE A 36 7.40 -14.31 23.27
N HIS A 37 7.84 -13.62 22.22
CA HIS A 37 8.93 -12.65 22.28
C HIS A 37 8.63 -11.52 23.28
N LEU A 38 7.43 -10.94 23.24
CA LEU A 38 7.03 -9.87 24.15
C LEU A 38 6.88 -10.35 25.59
N ALA A 39 6.42 -11.59 25.80
CA ALA A 39 6.38 -12.18 27.14
C ALA A 39 7.78 -12.35 27.75
N LYS A 40 8.80 -12.62 26.92
CA LYS A 40 10.19 -12.80 27.34
C LYS A 40 10.94 -11.46 27.51
N ASN A 41 10.78 -10.54 26.56
CA ASN A 41 11.62 -9.34 26.44
C ASN A 41 10.91 -8.04 26.86
N GLY A 42 9.60 -8.09 27.11
CA GLY A 42 8.76 -6.91 27.32
C GLY A 42 8.41 -6.20 26.02
N VAL A 43 7.48 -5.24 26.09
CA VAL A 43 7.13 -4.40 24.94
C VAL A 43 8.24 -3.35 24.74
N PRO A 44 8.76 -3.13 23.52
CA PRO A 44 9.88 -2.20 23.28
C PRO A 44 9.62 -0.76 23.75
N ALA A 45 8.36 -0.32 23.73
CA ALA A 45 7.96 1.03 24.11
C ALA A 45 6.78 1.02 25.11
N PRO A 46 6.97 0.52 26.35
CA PRO A 46 5.85 0.19 27.26
C PRO A 46 5.07 1.42 27.74
N GLY A 47 5.66 2.62 27.66
CA GLY A 47 4.97 3.88 27.99
C GLY A 47 4.02 4.38 26.90
N THR A 48 4.16 3.91 25.65
CA THR A 48 3.38 4.37 24.49
C THR A 48 2.63 3.23 23.80
N CYS A 49 3.11 1.99 23.91
CA CYS A 49 2.45 0.80 23.42
C CYS A 49 2.27 -0.22 24.53
N THR A 50 1.03 -0.60 24.79
CA THR A 50 0.65 -1.62 25.77
C THR A 50 -0.37 -2.56 25.16
N LEU A 51 -0.49 -3.78 25.69
CA LEU A 51 -1.41 -4.79 25.16
C LEU A 51 -2.88 -4.36 25.17
N ASP A 52 -3.27 -3.42 26.03
CA ASP A 52 -4.61 -2.82 26.08
C ASP A 52 -4.80 -1.65 25.11
N LYS A 53 -3.72 -1.08 24.56
CA LYS A 53 -3.73 0.06 23.63
C LYS A 53 -3.36 -0.30 22.20
N VAL A 54 -2.87 -1.52 21.97
CA VAL A 54 -2.50 -1.98 20.63
C VAL A 54 -3.72 -1.98 19.70
N SER A 55 -3.62 -1.26 18.59
CA SER A 55 -4.66 -1.30 17.56
C SER A 55 -4.48 -2.53 16.68
N ILE A 56 -5.59 -3.14 16.26
CA ILE A 56 -5.56 -4.29 15.37
C ILE A 56 -5.95 -3.81 13.99
N ARG A 57 -5.09 -3.98 12.99
CA ARG A 57 -5.39 -3.79 11.55
C ARG A 57 -6.01 -5.07 11.01
N ARG A 58 -7.09 -4.96 10.24
CA ARG A 58 -7.93 -6.10 9.86
C ARG A 58 -8.14 -6.17 8.35
N GLU A 59 -8.32 -7.38 7.84
CA GLU A 59 -8.67 -7.60 6.44
C GLU A 59 -10.00 -6.93 6.09
N TRP A 60 -10.06 -6.21 4.95
CA TRP A 60 -11.25 -5.51 4.46
C TRP A 60 -12.49 -6.40 4.43
N ALA A 61 -12.36 -7.63 3.94
CA ALA A 61 -13.47 -8.58 3.87
C ALA A 61 -14.05 -8.93 5.25
N THR A 62 -13.27 -8.82 6.34
CA THR A 62 -13.73 -9.08 7.72
C THR A 62 -14.48 -7.90 8.34
N LEU A 63 -14.37 -6.70 7.75
CA LEU A 63 -15.08 -5.52 8.22
C LEU A 63 -16.56 -5.59 7.83
N SER A 64 -17.42 -5.14 8.74
CA SER A 64 -18.83 -4.91 8.43
C SER A 64 -18.99 -3.79 7.39
N GLY A 65 -20.12 -3.78 6.67
CA GLY A 65 -20.41 -2.71 5.71
C GLY A 65 -20.37 -1.31 6.33
N LYS A 66 -20.76 -1.17 7.60
CA LYS A 66 -20.66 0.08 8.36
C LYS A 66 -19.20 0.50 8.58
N GLU A 67 -18.35 -0.42 9.03
CA GLU A 67 -16.92 -0.13 9.24
C GLU A 67 -16.23 0.27 7.93
N ARG A 68 -16.57 -0.38 6.80
CA ARG A 68 -16.04 -0.03 5.48
C ARG A 68 -16.47 1.37 5.04
N ILE A 69 -17.74 1.73 5.26
CA ILE A 69 -18.25 3.09 4.97
C ILE A 69 -17.58 4.13 5.86
N GLU A 70 -17.40 3.87 7.16
CA GLU A 70 -16.70 4.79 8.06
C GLU A 70 -15.27 5.07 7.59
N PHE A 71 -14.57 4.07 7.04
CA PHE A 71 -13.26 4.26 6.44
C PHE A 71 -13.33 5.12 5.18
N THR A 72 -14.18 4.78 4.21
CA THR A 72 -14.27 5.53 2.94
C THR A 72 -14.76 6.97 3.13
N ASP A 73 -15.64 7.21 4.09
CA ASP A 73 -16.07 8.54 4.50
C ASP A 73 -14.91 9.37 5.08
N ALA A 74 -14.03 8.76 5.88
CA ALA A 74 -12.85 9.42 6.40
C ALA A 74 -11.85 9.77 5.28
N VAL A 75 -11.66 8.89 4.29
CA VAL A 75 -10.82 9.19 3.12
C VAL A 75 -11.41 10.35 2.30
N ASN A 76 -12.72 10.30 2.03
CA ASN A 76 -13.42 11.39 1.34
C ASN A 76 -13.39 12.71 2.12
N CYS A 77 -13.40 12.66 3.45
CA CYS A 77 -13.18 13.83 4.29
C CYS A 77 -11.78 14.42 4.06
N LEU A 78 -10.73 13.60 4.07
CA LEU A 78 -9.35 14.06 3.89
C LEU A 78 -9.13 14.67 2.49
N HIS A 79 -9.82 14.14 1.48
CA HIS A 79 -9.83 14.69 0.12
C HIS A 79 -10.63 16.00 -0.03
N LYS A 80 -11.44 16.39 0.98
CA LYS A 80 -12.17 17.68 1.01
C LYS A 80 -11.47 18.76 1.84
N LEU A 81 -10.66 18.37 2.83
CA LEU A 81 -9.90 19.32 3.64
C LEU A 81 -8.84 20.03 2.78
N PRO A 82 -8.60 21.35 2.93
CA PRO A 82 -7.67 22.08 2.08
C PRO A 82 -6.22 21.63 2.26
N ALA A 83 -5.48 21.52 1.15
CA ALA A 83 -4.04 21.20 1.17
C ALA A 83 -3.24 22.18 2.04
N LYS A 84 -2.20 21.67 2.72
CA LYS A 84 -1.20 22.49 3.41
C LYS A 84 0.00 22.81 2.53
N THR A 85 0.25 22.02 1.48
CA THR A 85 1.32 22.26 0.52
C THR A 85 1.08 23.59 -0.21
N PRO A 86 2.04 24.54 -0.19
CA PRO A 86 1.91 25.80 -0.90
C PRO A 86 1.77 25.58 -2.41
N ALA A 87 0.94 26.39 -3.05
CA ALA A 87 0.75 26.35 -4.50
C ALA A 87 2.06 26.63 -5.28
N SER A 88 3.04 27.30 -4.67
CA SER A 88 4.38 27.49 -5.26
C SER A 88 5.21 26.19 -5.32
N VAL A 89 4.91 25.23 -4.45
CA VAL A 89 5.55 23.90 -4.42
C VAL A 89 4.80 22.93 -5.32
N ALA A 90 3.49 22.80 -5.13
CA ALA A 90 2.64 21.92 -5.91
C ALA A 90 1.32 22.61 -6.22
N PRO A 91 1.20 23.31 -7.37
CA PRO A 91 -0.05 23.96 -7.77
C PRO A 91 -1.24 23.00 -7.84
N GLY A 92 -0.97 21.70 -8.08
CA GLY A 92 -1.97 20.65 -8.13
C GLY A 92 -2.49 20.17 -6.78
N ALA A 93 -1.81 20.47 -5.66
CA ALA A 93 -2.32 20.08 -4.35
C ALA A 93 -3.56 20.92 -3.98
N LYS A 94 -4.72 20.27 -3.88
CA LYS A 94 -5.99 20.93 -3.50
C LYS A 94 -6.53 20.44 -2.16
N SER A 95 -6.17 19.23 -1.77
CA SER A 95 -6.65 18.59 -0.55
C SER A 95 -5.54 18.14 0.40
N ARG A 96 -5.87 17.86 1.66
CA ARG A 96 -4.95 17.20 2.61
C ARG A 96 -4.54 15.81 2.15
N TYR A 97 -5.40 15.13 1.40
CA TYR A 97 -5.05 13.89 0.72
C TYR A 97 -3.94 14.12 -0.31
N ASP A 98 -4.03 15.22 -1.08
CA ASP A 98 -2.98 15.56 -2.06
C ASP A 98 -1.63 15.86 -1.41
N ASP A 99 -1.56 16.32 -0.16
CA ASP A 99 -0.26 16.50 0.54
C ASP A 99 0.52 15.18 0.65
N LEU A 100 -0.18 14.06 0.80
CA LEU A 100 0.43 12.71 0.80
C LEU A 100 0.90 12.33 -0.61
N VAL A 101 0.10 12.66 -1.64
CA VAL A 101 0.44 12.41 -3.04
C VAL A 101 1.68 13.22 -3.45
N VAL A 102 1.77 14.51 -3.07
CA VAL A 102 2.96 15.34 -3.29
C VAL A 102 4.19 14.70 -2.66
N THR A 103 4.06 14.27 -1.40
CA THR A 103 5.15 13.65 -0.64
C THR A 103 5.69 12.42 -1.34
N HIS A 104 4.80 11.58 -1.87
CA HIS A 104 5.21 10.39 -2.61
C HIS A 104 5.86 10.76 -3.94
N ILE A 105 5.24 11.60 -4.78
CA ILE A 105 5.81 12.04 -6.08
C ILE A 105 7.23 12.57 -5.91
N GLN A 106 7.46 13.43 -4.90
CA GLN A 106 8.77 14.03 -4.65
C GLN A 106 9.83 13.04 -4.16
N GLN A 107 9.41 11.93 -3.54
CA GLN A 107 10.30 10.96 -2.91
C GLN A 107 10.38 9.62 -3.63
N SER A 108 9.56 9.33 -4.65
CA SER A 108 9.45 8.00 -5.28
C SER A 108 10.80 7.38 -5.64
N ASN A 109 11.72 8.19 -6.17
CA ASN A 109 13.07 7.77 -6.55
C ASN A 109 14.00 7.45 -5.37
N TYR A 110 13.64 7.81 -4.13
CA TYR A 110 14.42 7.62 -2.91
C TYR A 110 13.77 6.64 -1.92
N ILE A 111 12.61 6.08 -2.27
CA ILE A 111 11.79 5.22 -1.39
C ILE A 111 11.43 3.88 -2.05
N HIS A 112 11.85 3.63 -3.29
CA HIS A 112 11.68 2.35 -4.00
C HIS A 112 13.02 1.86 -4.53
N GLY A 113 13.25 0.55 -4.47
CA GLY A 113 14.55 -0.06 -4.77
C GLY A 113 15.65 0.36 -3.79
N THR A 114 15.26 0.88 -2.62
CA THR A 114 16.14 1.49 -1.60
C THR A 114 16.01 0.77 -0.28
N GLY A 115 16.98 0.98 0.63
CA GLY A 115 16.95 0.29 1.93
C GLY A 115 15.85 0.77 2.89
N ASN A 116 15.25 1.92 2.63
CA ASN A 116 14.15 2.45 3.41
C ASN A 116 12.76 2.05 2.89
N PHE A 117 12.64 1.33 1.76
CA PHE A 117 11.36 1.07 1.09
C PHE A 117 10.24 0.59 2.05
N LEU A 118 10.47 -0.52 2.75
CA LEU A 118 9.47 -1.11 3.64
C LEU A 118 9.16 -0.21 4.84
N ALA A 119 10.21 0.34 5.47
CA ALA A 119 10.07 1.19 6.66
C ALA A 119 9.39 2.53 6.35
N TRP A 120 9.70 3.14 5.20
CA TRP A 120 9.08 4.38 4.74
C TRP A 120 7.60 4.17 4.45
N HIS A 121 7.23 3.10 3.73
CA HIS A 121 5.82 2.82 3.41
C HIS A 121 4.99 2.41 4.64
N ARG A 122 5.60 1.72 5.61
CA ARG A 122 5.00 1.51 6.94
C ARG A 122 4.67 2.85 7.60
N TYR A 123 5.64 3.77 7.64
CA TYR A 123 5.46 5.07 8.26
C TYR A 123 4.47 5.96 7.49
N PHE A 124 4.46 5.90 6.16
CA PHE A 124 3.52 6.61 5.30
C PHE A 124 2.07 6.14 5.51
N THR A 125 1.87 4.82 5.55
CA THR A 125 0.55 4.21 5.84
C THR A 125 0.06 4.55 7.24
N TRP A 126 0.94 4.49 8.23
CA TRP A 126 0.62 4.93 9.60
C TRP A 126 0.28 6.43 9.66
N THR A 127 1.02 7.27 8.93
CA THR A 127 0.77 8.72 8.86
C THR A 127 -0.60 9.02 8.27
N PHE A 128 -0.97 8.36 7.17
CA PHE A 128 -2.31 8.44 6.61
C PHE A 128 -3.38 8.01 7.62
N GLU A 129 -3.20 6.88 8.31
CA GLU A 129 -4.10 6.45 9.38
C GLU A 129 -4.27 7.54 10.46
N GLN A 130 -3.16 8.16 10.92
CA GLN A 130 -3.24 9.21 11.92
C GLN A 130 -3.94 10.46 11.39
N MET A 131 -3.80 10.81 10.11
CA MET A 131 -4.54 11.91 9.48
C MET A 131 -6.03 11.62 9.47
N LEU A 132 -6.45 10.41 9.10
CA LEU A 132 -7.86 10.00 9.16
C LEU A 132 -8.42 10.17 10.58
N ARG A 133 -7.66 9.75 11.59
CA ARG A 133 -8.07 9.83 13.01
C ARG A 133 -8.15 11.27 13.52
N SER A 134 -7.10 12.05 13.31
CA SER A 134 -6.92 13.38 13.91
C SER A 134 -7.68 14.48 13.17
N GLU A 135 -7.88 14.35 11.86
CA GLU A 135 -8.46 15.41 11.03
C GLU A 135 -9.87 15.08 10.53
N CYS A 136 -10.19 13.79 10.44
CA CYS A 136 -11.49 13.31 9.97
C CYS A 136 -12.24 12.48 11.02
N GLY A 137 -11.70 12.37 12.25
CA GLY A 137 -12.38 11.72 13.37
C GLY A 137 -12.57 10.21 13.20
N TYR A 138 -11.78 9.56 12.36
CA TYR A 138 -11.87 8.11 12.15
C TYR A 138 -11.57 7.34 13.44
N LYS A 139 -12.47 6.44 13.82
CA LYS A 139 -12.36 5.63 15.05
C LYS A 139 -12.19 4.13 14.79
N GLY A 140 -12.39 3.70 13.55
CA GLY A 140 -12.30 2.31 13.15
C GLY A 140 -10.87 1.76 13.15
N THR A 141 -10.76 0.51 12.74
CA THR A 141 -9.49 -0.16 12.46
C THR A 141 -8.96 0.24 11.08
N PHE A 142 -7.64 0.28 10.90
CA PHE A 142 -7.07 0.46 9.57
C PHE A 142 -7.21 -0.85 8.77
N PRO A 143 -7.85 -0.83 7.59
CA PRO A 143 -7.99 -2.01 6.77
C PRO A 143 -6.73 -2.33 5.97
N TYR A 144 -6.53 -3.61 5.67
CA TYR A 144 -5.66 -4.05 4.58
C TYR A 144 -6.46 -4.81 3.52
N TYR A 145 -5.89 -4.95 2.32
CA TYR A 145 -6.46 -5.72 1.21
C TYR A 145 -5.63 -6.97 0.96
N ASN A 146 -6.09 -8.13 1.44
CA ASN A 146 -5.48 -9.43 1.17
C ASN A 146 -5.78 -9.87 -0.26
N TRP A 147 -4.90 -9.49 -1.19
CA TRP A 147 -5.02 -9.85 -2.61
C TRP A 147 -5.18 -11.35 -2.82
N ALA A 148 -4.47 -12.17 -2.03
CA ALA A 148 -4.42 -13.62 -2.19
C ALA A 148 -5.80 -14.29 -2.11
N HIS A 149 -6.73 -13.69 -1.34
CA HIS A 149 -8.11 -14.18 -1.23
C HIS A 149 -8.88 -14.07 -2.55
N TYR A 150 -8.50 -13.15 -3.43
CA TYR A 150 -9.23 -12.80 -4.64
C TYR A 150 -8.34 -12.78 -5.90
N ALA A 151 -7.13 -13.32 -5.85
CA ALA A 151 -6.19 -13.28 -6.97
C ALA A 151 -6.74 -13.89 -8.26
N ASP A 152 -7.57 -14.93 -8.17
CA ASP A 152 -8.19 -15.60 -9.31
C ASP A 152 -9.39 -14.84 -9.90
N ASP A 153 -9.98 -13.92 -9.14
CA ASP A 153 -11.04 -13.02 -9.59
C ASP A 153 -11.09 -11.76 -8.69
N PRO A 154 -10.23 -10.76 -8.97
CA PRO A 154 -10.08 -9.59 -8.09
C PRO A 154 -11.36 -8.73 -7.99
N LYS A 155 -12.28 -8.86 -8.96
CA LYS A 155 -13.54 -8.11 -8.98
C LYS A 155 -14.66 -8.78 -8.19
N SER A 156 -14.55 -10.09 -7.90
CA SER A 156 -15.52 -10.81 -7.08
C SER A 156 -15.49 -10.41 -5.60
N GLY A 157 -14.37 -9.84 -5.14
CA GLY A 157 -14.17 -9.51 -3.74
C GLY A 157 -14.83 -8.21 -3.30
N PRO A 158 -15.15 -8.07 -2.01
CA PRO A 158 -15.79 -6.88 -1.43
C PRO A 158 -14.93 -5.61 -1.54
N PHE A 159 -13.66 -5.73 -1.94
CA PHE A 159 -12.76 -4.61 -2.11
C PHE A 159 -13.04 -3.84 -3.42
N PHE A 160 -13.37 -4.55 -4.51
CA PHE A 160 -13.57 -3.99 -5.85
C PHE A 160 -14.91 -4.33 -6.51
N ASP A 161 -15.89 -4.81 -5.75
CA ASP A 161 -17.22 -5.15 -6.29
C ASP A 161 -18.06 -3.93 -6.76
N GLY A 162 -17.58 -2.70 -6.54
CA GLY A 162 -18.26 -1.46 -6.93
C GLY A 162 -19.46 -1.08 -6.06
N SER A 163 -19.74 -1.84 -4.99
CA SER A 163 -20.81 -1.55 -4.03
C SER A 163 -20.51 -0.30 -3.20
N ALA A 164 -21.51 0.17 -2.45
CA ALA A 164 -21.36 1.28 -1.51
C ALA A 164 -20.38 0.99 -0.35
N THR A 165 -19.98 -0.27 -0.15
CA THR A 165 -19.05 -0.69 0.91
C THR A 165 -17.71 -1.15 0.36
N SER A 166 -17.41 -0.85 -0.92
CA SER A 166 -16.14 -1.18 -1.58
C SER A 166 -15.17 -0.01 -1.56
N MET A 167 -13.95 -0.24 -2.05
CA MET A 167 -13.04 0.83 -2.46
C MET A 167 -13.36 1.34 -3.87
N SER A 168 -14.63 1.27 -4.28
CA SER A 168 -15.13 1.44 -5.66
C SER A 168 -14.73 0.33 -6.61
N GLY A 169 -15.37 0.28 -7.77
CA GLY A 169 -15.21 -0.81 -8.74
C GLY A 169 -14.18 -0.53 -9.83
N ASP A 170 -14.34 -1.26 -10.93
CA ASP A 170 -13.58 -1.10 -12.16
C ASP A 170 -13.93 0.23 -12.88
N GLY A 171 -13.08 0.61 -13.83
CA GLY A 171 -13.34 1.72 -14.74
C GLY A 171 -14.35 1.38 -15.84
N GLU A 172 -14.88 2.40 -16.51
CA GLU A 172 -15.60 2.23 -17.78
C GLU A 172 -14.74 1.42 -18.75
N PHE A 173 -15.34 0.46 -19.46
CA PHE A 173 -14.62 -0.35 -20.43
C PHE A 173 -14.13 0.51 -21.60
N VAL A 174 -12.84 0.44 -21.89
CA VAL A 174 -12.23 1.06 -23.06
C VAL A 174 -11.84 -0.02 -24.07
N PRO A 175 -12.48 -0.09 -25.26
CA PRO A 175 -12.17 -1.10 -26.27
C PRO A 175 -10.90 -0.79 -27.05
N GLY A 176 -10.34 -1.80 -27.71
CA GLY A 176 -9.25 -1.62 -28.70
C GLY A 176 -7.91 -1.23 -28.08
N ARG A 177 -7.65 -1.61 -26.83
CA ARG A 177 -6.38 -1.36 -26.15
C ARG A 177 -5.39 -2.47 -26.50
N ASN A 178 -4.12 -2.09 -26.61
CA ASN A 178 -3.02 -3.02 -26.83
C ASN A 178 -2.38 -3.41 -25.50
N THR A 179 -1.67 -4.53 -25.50
CA THR A 179 -0.76 -4.95 -24.42
C THR A 179 0.19 -3.81 -24.06
N SER A 180 0.33 -3.54 -22.77
CA SER A 180 1.27 -2.56 -22.21
C SER A 180 2.60 -3.23 -21.86
N CYS A 181 3.70 -2.50 -22.03
CA CYS A 181 5.01 -2.95 -21.56
C CYS A 181 5.31 -2.36 -20.19
N PHE A 182 5.73 -3.15 -19.21
CA PHE A 182 6.08 -2.61 -17.89
C PHE A 182 7.49 -3.06 -17.46
N PRO A 183 8.17 -2.26 -16.62
CA PRO A 183 7.73 -1.00 -15.98
C PRO A 183 7.86 0.27 -16.84
N TRP A 184 8.21 0.17 -18.13
CA TRP A 184 8.52 1.31 -19.01
C TRP A 184 7.61 1.47 -20.22
N ASP A 185 6.29 1.50 -20.01
CA ASP A 185 5.37 1.67 -21.13
C ASP A 185 5.53 3.06 -21.76
N GLY A 186 5.93 3.11 -23.03
CA GLY A 186 6.17 4.38 -23.73
C GLY A 186 7.41 5.17 -23.26
N ILE A 187 8.33 4.55 -22.51
CA ILE A 187 9.66 5.10 -22.16
C ILE A 187 10.74 4.22 -22.81
N ALA A 188 11.89 4.80 -23.18
CA ALA A 188 13.01 4.03 -23.73
C ALA A 188 13.51 2.98 -22.71
N GLY A 189 13.37 1.69 -23.05
CA GLY A 189 13.81 0.57 -22.21
C GLY A 189 13.36 -0.78 -22.78
N PRO A 190 13.92 -1.91 -22.31
CA PRO A 190 13.43 -3.23 -22.67
C PRO A 190 12.04 -3.48 -22.09
N CYS A 191 11.17 -4.12 -22.87
CA CYS A 191 9.89 -4.64 -22.38
C CYS A 191 10.15 -5.95 -21.65
N TRP A 192 10.24 -5.90 -20.32
CA TRP A 192 10.49 -7.11 -19.52
C TRP A 192 9.24 -7.94 -19.32
N MET A 193 8.09 -7.27 -19.19
CA MET A 193 6.84 -7.94 -18.94
C MET A 193 5.72 -7.27 -19.73
N HIS A 194 4.82 -8.11 -20.23
CA HIS A 194 3.66 -7.72 -21.03
C HIS A 194 2.42 -7.81 -20.15
N LEU A 195 1.65 -6.72 -20.08
CA LEU A 195 0.41 -6.65 -19.34
C LEU A 195 -0.76 -6.46 -20.30
N GLU A 196 -1.64 -7.44 -20.35
CA GLU A 196 -2.88 -7.37 -21.12
C GLU A 196 -3.87 -6.39 -20.47
N PRO A 197 -4.61 -5.61 -21.28
CA PRO A 197 -5.67 -4.75 -20.78
C PRO A 197 -6.71 -5.56 -20.00
N GLY A 198 -7.14 -5.03 -18.85
CA GLY A 198 -8.28 -5.55 -18.11
C GLY A 198 -9.62 -5.21 -18.77
N THR A 199 -10.69 -5.27 -17.97
CA THR A 199 -12.05 -4.99 -18.44
C THR A 199 -12.53 -3.56 -18.19
N GLY A 200 -11.63 -2.69 -17.71
CA GLY A 200 -11.93 -1.28 -17.46
C GLY A 200 -11.13 -0.37 -18.39
N GLY A 201 -10.38 0.55 -17.80
CA GLY A 201 -9.50 1.53 -18.45
C GLY A 201 -9.97 2.98 -18.32
N GLY A 202 -11.28 3.19 -18.16
CA GLY A 202 -11.91 4.51 -18.03
C GLY A 202 -12.11 4.94 -16.58
N CYS A 203 -12.95 5.97 -16.39
CA CYS A 203 -13.30 6.47 -15.05
C CYS A 203 -14.02 5.38 -14.24
N VAL A 204 -13.74 5.31 -12.94
CA VAL A 204 -14.47 4.47 -12.00
C VAL A 204 -15.98 4.76 -12.08
N THR A 205 -16.77 3.69 -12.18
CA THR A 205 -18.22 3.79 -12.53
C THR A 205 -19.16 3.83 -11.33
N SER A 206 -18.73 3.29 -10.19
CA SER A 206 -19.59 3.04 -9.03
C SER A 206 -18.79 3.04 -7.71
N GLY A 207 -19.49 3.07 -6.58
CA GLY A 207 -18.90 3.05 -5.24
C GLY A 207 -18.51 4.42 -4.67
N PRO A 208 -17.92 4.45 -3.46
CA PRO A 208 -17.68 5.67 -2.68
C PRO A 208 -16.71 6.69 -3.29
N PHE A 209 -15.95 6.30 -4.31
CA PHE A 209 -14.89 7.09 -4.94
C PHE A 209 -15.15 7.34 -6.44
N LYS A 210 -16.37 7.08 -6.95
CA LYS A 210 -16.73 7.39 -8.34
C LYS A 210 -16.50 8.87 -8.71
N ASP A 211 -16.67 9.77 -7.74
CA ASP A 211 -16.50 11.21 -7.89
C ASP A 211 -15.13 11.71 -7.37
N PHE A 212 -14.27 10.79 -6.91
CA PHE A 212 -12.93 11.10 -6.45
C PHE A 212 -12.09 11.61 -7.62
N ARG A 213 -11.29 12.64 -7.38
CA ARG A 213 -10.54 13.33 -8.44
C ARG A 213 -9.05 13.23 -8.20
N THR A 214 -8.34 12.92 -9.28
CA THR A 214 -6.88 13.00 -9.33
C THR A 214 -6.49 14.42 -9.74
N ASN A 215 -5.69 15.11 -8.93
CA ASN A 215 -5.34 16.52 -9.16
C ASN A 215 -3.93 16.73 -9.74
N MET A 216 -3.08 15.70 -9.75
CA MET A 216 -1.66 15.73 -10.13
C MET A 216 -1.32 14.53 -11.01
N GLY A 217 -0.06 14.42 -11.45
CA GLY A 217 0.35 13.46 -12.47
C GLY A 217 -0.38 13.70 -13.82
N PRO A 218 -0.39 12.73 -14.72
CA PRO A 218 0.38 11.48 -14.65
C PRO A 218 1.89 11.74 -14.83
N LEU A 219 2.72 10.78 -14.41
CA LEU A 219 4.18 10.80 -14.64
C LEU A 219 4.67 9.53 -15.36
N GLN A 220 4.46 8.36 -14.76
CA GLN A 220 4.92 7.08 -15.31
C GLN A 220 3.83 6.04 -15.11
N THR A 221 2.86 6.03 -16.02
CA THR A 221 1.66 5.17 -16.02
C THR A 221 1.59 4.39 -17.32
N ILE A 222 0.87 3.26 -17.33
CA ILE A 222 0.61 2.50 -18.58
C ILE A 222 -0.15 3.37 -19.58
N GLN A 223 0.06 3.12 -20.87
CA GLN A 223 -0.62 3.87 -21.92
C GLN A 223 -2.12 3.59 -21.89
N ILE A 224 -2.91 4.63 -21.63
CA ILE A 224 -4.37 4.56 -21.67
C ILE A 224 -4.84 5.08 -23.04
N PRO A 225 -5.58 4.30 -23.84
CA PRO A 225 -6.06 4.75 -25.15
C PRO A 225 -6.96 5.99 -25.06
N GLY A 226 -6.76 6.92 -26.00
CA GLY A 226 -7.27 8.28 -25.92
C GLY A 226 -6.40 9.24 -25.08
N GLY A 227 -5.39 8.72 -24.40
CA GLY A 227 -4.43 9.48 -23.59
C GLY A 227 -5.01 9.98 -22.27
N LEU A 228 -4.09 10.30 -21.35
CA LEU A 228 -4.37 11.19 -20.23
C LEU A 228 -3.89 12.60 -20.60
N PRO A 229 -4.56 13.66 -20.11
CA PRO A 229 -4.04 15.02 -20.31
C PRO A 229 -2.63 15.11 -19.70
N PRO A 230 -1.62 15.59 -20.46
CA PRO A 230 -0.28 15.74 -19.93
C PRO A 230 -0.28 16.75 -18.77
N ASN A 231 0.51 16.49 -17.75
CA ASN A 231 0.64 17.44 -16.66
C ASN A 231 1.30 18.73 -17.18
N PRO A 232 0.81 19.93 -16.79
CA PRO A 232 1.43 21.19 -17.22
C PRO A 232 2.85 21.42 -16.65
N ARG A 233 3.30 20.59 -15.70
CA ARG A 233 4.65 20.57 -15.18
C ARG A 233 5.28 19.19 -15.38
N SER A 234 6.55 19.17 -15.75
CA SER A 234 7.32 17.92 -15.95
C SER A 234 7.57 17.14 -14.66
N ASP A 235 7.47 17.80 -13.50
CA ASP A 235 7.55 17.16 -12.18
C ASP A 235 6.21 16.54 -11.73
N GLY A 236 5.16 16.63 -12.56
CA GLY A 236 3.84 16.07 -12.27
C GLY A 236 3.07 16.77 -11.15
N LEU A 237 3.59 17.85 -10.56
CA LEU A 237 2.95 18.57 -9.44
C LEU A 237 2.01 19.70 -9.90
N GLY A 238 1.85 19.87 -11.22
CA GLY A 238 0.91 20.82 -11.80
C GLY A 238 -0.53 20.38 -11.61
N TYR A 239 -1.46 21.35 -11.59
CA TYR A 239 -2.88 21.05 -11.47
C TYR A 239 -3.41 20.41 -12.77
N ASN A 240 -3.86 19.17 -12.66
CA ASN A 240 -4.32 18.35 -13.76
C ASN A 240 -5.54 17.50 -13.35
N LEU A 241 -6.67 18.16 -13.13
CA LEU A 241 -7.91 17.56 -12.63
C LEU A 241 -8.49 16.53 -13.60
N ARG A 242 -8.72 15.31 -13.12
CA ARG A 242 -9.43 14.25 -13.86
C ARG A 242 -10.08 13.23 -12.92
N CYS A 243 -10.90 12.34 -13.47
CA CYS A 243 -11.50 11.24 -12.70
C CYS A 243 -10.43 10.22 -12.30
N LEU A 244 -10.66 9.53 -11.19
CA LEU A 244 -9.98 8.26 -10.90
C LEU A 244 -10.35 7.23 -11.99
N ARG A 245 -9.35 6.55 -12.54
CA ARG A 245 -9.52 5.49 -13.54
C ARG A 245 -8.94 4.18 -13.03
N ARG A 246 -9.60 3.06 -13.32
CA ARG A 246 -9.10 1.73 -12.99
C ARG A 246 -9.20 0.80 -14.17
N ASP A 247 -8.34 -0.20 -14.16
CA ASP A 247 -8.35 -1.28 -15.11
C ASP A 247 -8.00 -2.57 -14.38
N ILE A 248 -8.99 -3.16 -13.72
CA ILE A 248 -8.71 -4.23 -12.78
C ILE A 248 -8.17 -5.45 -13.52
N SER A 249 -6.89 -5.76 -13.27
CA SER A 249 -6.14 -6.75 -14.04
C SER A 249 -6.07 -8.11 -13.33
N LEU A 250 -6.67 -9.13 -13.94
CA LEU A 250 -6.52 -10.52 -13.51
C LEU A 250 -5.08 -11.01 -13.67
N GLN A 251 -4.38 -10.58 -14.72
CA GLN A 251 -3.00 -10.99 -14.97
C GLN A 251 -2.06 -10.47 -13.88
N ALA A 252 -2.22 -9.21 -13.45
CA ALA A 252 -1.42 -8.67 -12.35
C ALA A 252 -1.79 -9.31 -11.00
N ALA A 253 -3.08 -9.62 -10.79
CA ALA A 253 -3.54 -10.26 -9.56
C ALA A 253 -2.90 -11.64 -9.33
N ALA A 254 -2.55 -12.38 -10.39
CA ALA A 254 -1.84 -13.65 -10.30
C ALA A 254 -0.50 -13.55 -9.55
N ALA A 255 0.20 -12.40 -9.63
CA ALA A 255 1.44 -12.13 -8.91
C ALA A 255 1.25 -11.91 -7.40
N THR A 256 0.00 -11.86 -6.95
CA THR A 256 -0.39 -11.66 -5.55
C THR A 256 -1.20 -12.83 -4.98
N SER A 257 -1.19 -13.97 -5.65
CA SER A 257 -1.82 -15.21 -5.19
C SER A 257 -1.22 -15.69 -3.87
N ASP A 258 -1.95 -16.57 -3.16
CA ASP A 258 -1.47 -17.16 -1.91
C ASP A 258 -0.13 -17.88 -2.10
N ALA A 259 0.02 -18.62 -3.20
CA ALA A 259 1.26 -19.30 -3.54
C ALA A 259 2.45 -18.33 -3.66
N GLU A 260 2.25 -17.18 -4.30
CA GLU A 260 3.31 -16.17 -4.46
C GLU A 260 3.65 -15.49 -3.13
N VAL A 261 2.65 -15.14 -2.31
CA VAL A 261 2.88 -14.55 -0.98
C VAL A 261 3.61 -15.54 -0.06
N VAL A 262 3.20 -16.81 -0.05
CA VAL A 262 3.84 -17.87 0.74
C VAL A 262 5.27 -18.14 0.26
N ARG A 263 5.47 -18.24 -1.07
CA ARG A 263 6.80 -18.40 -1.69
C ARG A 263 7.73 -17.27 -1.24
N LEU A 264 7.26 -16.03 -1.31
CA LEU A 264 8.01 -14.85 -0.87
C LEU A 264 8.40 -14.94 0.62
N ILE A 265 7.46 -15.27 1.51
CA ILE A 265 7.73 -15.35 2.96
C ILE A 265 8.69 -16.50 3.31
N LYS A 266 8.54 -17.67 2.68
CA LYS A 266 9.29 -18.88 3.05
C LYS A 266 10.67 -18.98 2.40
N ASN A 267 10.80 -18.59 1.13
CA ASN A 267 12.00 -18.89 0.35
C ASN A 267 13.07 -17.79 0.43
N TYR A 268 12.70 -16.57 0.84
CA TYR A 268 13.62 -15.44 0.93
C TYR A 268 13.90 -15.13 2.39
N THR A 269 15.01 -15.63 2.92
CA THR A 269 15.31 -15.62 4.36
C THR A 269 16.14 -14.42 4.82
N ASP A 270 16.71 -13.66 3.88
CA ASP A 270 17.41 -12.40 4.11
C ASP A 270 16.63 -11.22 3.51
N ILE A 271 16.81 -10.03 4.10
CA ILE A 271 16.06 -8.83 3.71
C ILE A 271 16.38 -8.33 2.29
N ALA A 272 17.60 -8.58 1.79
CA ALA A 272 18.02 -8.07 0.49
C ALA A 272 17.30 -8.82 -0.64
N SER A 273 17.32 -10.15 -0.58
CA SER A 273 16.61 -10.99 -1.54
C SER A 273 15.09 -10.88 -1.38
N PHE A 274 14.59 -10.83 -0.13
CA PHE A 274 13.17 -10.64 0.16
C PHE A 274 12.65 -9.36 -0.50
N GLN A 275 13.21 -8.19 -0.20
CA GLN A 275 12.69 -6.93 -0.73
C GLN A 275 12.86 -6.76 -2.25
N ALA A 276 13.86 -7.43 -2.85
CA ALA A 276 14.05 -7.42 -4.30
C ALA A 276 12.92 -8.16 -5.01
N GLU A 277 12.62 -9.40 -4.58
CA GLU A 277 11.48 -10.16 -5.09
C GLU A 277 10.14 -9.49 -4.78
N TYR A 278 10.04 -8.94 -3.57
CA TYR A 278 8.85 -8.25 -3.07
C TYR A 278 8.40 -7.11 -4.00
N GLN A 279 9.36 -6.29 -4.42
CA GLN A 279 9.13 -5.14 -5.30
C GLN A 279 8.99 -5.56 -6.77
N GLY A 280 9.72 -6.58 -7.19
CA GLY A 280 9.64 -7.17 -8.53
C GLY A 280 11.03 -7.41 -9.13
N ALA A 281 11.32 -8.67 -9.46
CA ALA A 281 12.48 -9.06 -10.26
C ALA A 281 12.09 -9.12 -11.74
N PHE A 282 11.77 -7.96 -12.33
CA PHE A 282 11.23 -7.87 -13.69
C PHE A 282 12.15 -8.50 -14.74
N ALA A 283 13.47 -8.38 -14.54
CA ALA A 283 14.55 -9.11 -15.21
C ALA A 283 14.23 -10.59 -15.51
N GLU A 284 13.62 -11.22 -14.52
CA GLU A 284 13.39 -12.65 -14.39
C GLU A 284 11.92 -13.00 -14.68
N GLY A 285 11.11 -12.01 -15.09
CA GLY A 285 9.68 -12.18 -15.35
C GLY A 285 8.81 -12.21 -14.09
N HIS A 286 9.35 -11.82 -12.93
CA HIS A 286 8.60 -11.77 -11.68
C HIS A 286 8.12 -10.34 -11.39
N MET A 287 6.80 -10.16 -11.37
CA MET A 287 6.20 -8.86 -11.06
C MET A 287 6.39 -8.49 -9.58
N GLY A 288 6.37 -9.47 -8.67
CA GLY A 288 6.42 -9.23 -7.22
C GLY A 288 5.08 -8.73 -6.66
N VAL A 289 4.84 -8.98 -5.37
CA VAL A 289 3.53 -8.70 -4.75
C VAL A 289 3.21 -7.20 -4.64
N HIS A 290 4.24 -6.35 -4.50
CA HIS A 290 4.06 -4.89 -4.48
C HIS A 290 3.58 -4.37 -5.84
N THR A 291 4.31 -4.65 -6.91
CA THR A 291 3.92 -4.22 -8.24
C THR A 291 2.63 -4.92 -8.69
N GLY A 292 2.48 -6.21 -8.37
CA GLY A 292 1.24 -6.96 -8.64
C GLY A 292 -0.01 -6.29 -8.07
N GLY A 293 0.04 -5.84 -6.82
CA GLY A 293 -1.10 -5.16 -6.22
C GLY A 293 -1.41 -3.79 -6.83
N HIS A 294 -0.38 -2.98 -7.18
CA HIS A 294 -0.58 -1.72 -7.92
C HIS A 294 -1.19 -1.95 -9.30
N TYR A 295 -0.64 -2.89 -10.07
CA TYR A 295 -1.12 -3.17 -11.42
C TYR A 295 -2.42 -3.98 -11.46
N THR A 296 -2.82 -4.61 -10.34
CA THR A 296 -4.18 -5.15 -10.17
C THR A 296 -5.20 -4.03 -10.12
N ILE A 297 -4.89 -2.87 -9.51
CA ILE A 297 -5.74 -1.67 -9.55
C ILE A 297 -5.73 -1.08 -10.97
N GLY A 298 -4.53 -0.98 -11.55
CA GLY A 298 -4.33 -0.48 -12.91
C GLY A 298 -4.77 0.96 -13.09
N GLY A 299 -5.00 1.36 -14.34
CA GLY A 299 -5.53 2.68 -14.69
C GLY A 299 -4.70 3.86 -14.14
N ASP A 300 -5.38 4.96 -13.81
CA ASP A 300 -4.79 6.20 -13.31
C ASP A 300 -5.45 6.57 -11.96
N ALA A 301 -4.74 6.48 -10.83
CA ALA A 301 -3.28 6.44 -10.74
C ALA A 301 -2.67 5.08 -10.37
N GLY A 302 -3.44 3.99 -10.28
CA GLY A 302 -2.94 2.71 -9.74
C GLY A 302 -1.70 2.15 -10.44
N SER A 303 -1.54 2.41 -11.74
CA SER A 303 -0.33 2.02 -12.49
C SER A 303 0.77 3.09 -12.55
N ASP A 304 0.57 4.27 -11.94
CA ASP A 304 1.52 5.37 -11.96
C ASP A 304 2.54 5.24 -10.83
N PHE A 305 3.81 4.94 -11.16
CA PHE A 305 4.87 4.73 -10.16
C PHE A 305 5.02 5.89 -9.16
N TYR A 306 4.80 7.13 -9.60
CA TYR A 306 4.95 8.31 -8.77
C TYR A 306 3.64 8.74 -8.12
N ASN A 307 2.54 8.65 -8.86
CA ASN A 307 1.24 9.19 -8.47
C ASN A 307 0.28 8.15 -7.89
N SER A 308 0.70 6.87 -7.71
CA SER A 308 -0.16 5.79 -7.24
C SER A 308 -0.95 6.06 -5.94
N PRO A 309 -0.48 6.85 -4.95
CA PRO A 309 -1.30 7.20 -3.80
C PRO A 309 -2.53 8.02 -4.15
N ALA A 310 -2.63 8.60 -5.36
CA ALA A 310 -3.83 9.30 -5.79
C ALA A 310 -5.03 8.35 -5.98
N ASP A 311 -4.82 7.02 -6.06
CA ASP A 311 -5.89 6.04 -5.87
C ASP A 311 -6.03 5.69 -4.37
N PRO A 312 -7.22 5.86 -3.76
CA PRO A 312 -7.50 5.45 -2.38
C PRO A 312 -7.16 3.99 -2.03
N ALA A 313 -7.14 3.09 -3.02
CA ALA A 313 -6.77 1.69 -2.84
C ALA A 313 -5.28 1.49 -2.50
N PHE A 314 -4.42 2.49 -2.73
CA PHE A 314 -3.00 2.47 -2.37
C PHE A 314 -2.80 2.11 -0.90
N PHE A 315 -3.58 2.71 0.00
CA PHE A 315 -3.34 2.60 1.44
C PHE A 315 -3.72 1.23 2.02
N PRO A 316 -4.87 0.61 1.68
CA PRO A 316 -5.12 -0.78 2.04
C PRO A 316 -4.19 -1.78 1.34
N HIS A 317 -3.76 -1.51 0.09
CA HIS A 317 -2.69 -2.28 -0.56
C HIS A 317 -1.41 -2.22 0.29
N HIS A 318 -0.91 -1.04 0.64
CA HIS A 318 0.27 -0.90 1.51
C HIS A 318 0.07 -1.40 2.94
N GLY A 319 -1.18 -1.49 3.42
CA GLY A 319 -1.52 -2.23 4.63
C GLY A 319 -1.22 -3.73 4.52
N MET A 320 -1.50 -4.34 3.37
CA MET A 320 -1.14 -5.74 3.11
C MET A 320 0.36 -5.89 2.82
N ILE A 321 0.99 -4.88 2.20
CA ILE A 321 2.45 -4.85 2.04
C ILE A 321 3.14 -4.92 3.41
N ASP A 322 2.69 -4.06 4.32
CA ASP A 322 3.20 -4.03 5.67
C ASP A 322 2.86 -5.30 6.46
N ARG A 323 1.68 -5.91 6.25
CA ARG A 323 1.31 -7.19 6.85
C ARG A 323 2.25 -8.32 6.44
N VAL A 324 2.58 -8.48 5.17
CA VAL A 324 3.48 -9.54 4.69
C VAL A 324 4.88 -9.34 5.24
N TRP A 325 5.39 -8.10 5.26
CA TRP A 325 6.68 -7.81 5.90
C TRP A 325 6.64 -8.07 7.41
N TRP A 326 5.59 -7.63 8.10
CA TRP A 326 5.36 -7.95 9.51
C TRP A 326 5.36 -9.46 9.75
N THR A 327 4.67 -10.25 8.93
CA THR A 327 4.68 -11.72 9.04
C THR A 327 6.10 -12.27 8.90
N TRP A 328 6.81 -11.84 7.85
CA TRP A 328 8.19 -12.27 7.60
C TRP A 328 9.14 -11.94 8.76
N GLN A 329 9.04 -10.74 9.34
CA GLN A 329 9.80 -10.34 10.52
C GLN A 329 9.47 -11.22 11.72
N ASN A 330 8.17 -11.45 11.98
CA ASN A 330 7.71 -12.12 13.19
C ASN A 330 7.95 -13.63 13.19
N LEU A 331 8.17 -14.24 12.02
CA LEU A 331 8.57 -15.64 11.93
C LEU A 331 9.97 -15.92 12.48
N GLU A 332 10.88 -14.94 12.47
CA GLU A 332 12.26 -15.06 12.98
C GLU A 332 12.77 -13.72 13.58
N LEU A 333 12.08 -13.20 14.59
CA LEU A 333 12.31 -11.85 15.16
C LEU A 333 13.77 -11.54 15.48
N GLU A 334 14.48 -12.50 16.08
CA GLU A 334 15.86 -12.31 16.55
C GLU A 334 16.83 -11.90 15.42
N THR A 335 16.56 -12.33 14.19
CA THR A 335 17.39 -12.03 13.02
C THR A 335 16.75 -11.04 12.06
N ARG A 336 15.41 -10.99 12.01
CA ARG A 336 14.66 -10.26 10.98
C ARG A 336 14.08 -8.93 11.42
N GLU A 337 13.85 -8.70 12.72
CA GLU A 337 13.22 -7.45 13.18
C GLU A 337 14.01 -6.23 12.70
N ARG A 338 15.35 -6.25 12.82
CA ARG A 338 16.23 -5.13 12.46
C ARG A 338 17.03 -5.35 11.18
N ALA A 339 16.69 -6.36 10.38
CA ALA A 339 17.38 -6.64 9.13
C ALA A 339 17.19 -5.48 8.15
N LEU A 340 18.30 -4.98 7.58
CA LEU A 340 18.32 -3.88 6.63
C LEU A 340 19.32 -4.14 5.51
N ALA A 341 18.93 -3.93 4.26
CA ALA A 341 19.81 -3.96 3.11
C ALA A 341 19.36 -2.94 2.06
N GLY A 342 20.28 -2.54 1.18
CA GLY A 342 20.02 -1.54 0.15
C GLY A 342 20.67 -0.18 0.45
N ARG A 343 20.59 0.72 -0.53
CA ARG A 343 21.25 2.03 -0.47
C ARG A 343 20.31 3.12 0.04
N ALA A 344 20.89 4.20 0.57
CA ALA A 344 20.22 5.44 0.96
C ALA A 344 20.48 6.52 -0.10
N GLY A 345 20.04 6.26 -1.33
CA GLY A 345 20.20 7.14 -2.48
C GLY A 345 19.07 6.95 -3.48
N THR A 346 19.25 7.45 -4.69
CA THR A 346 18.28 7.26 -5.77
C THR A 346 18.24 5.80 -6.22
N ILE A 347 17.07 5.33 -6.68
CA ILE A 347 16.89 4.00 -7.27
C ILE A 347 17.96 3.75 -8.34
N GLY A 348 18.65 2.62 -8.23
CA GLY A 348 19.74 2.24 -9.13
C GLY A 348 21.09 2.93 -8.91
N ASP A 349 21.23 3.82 -7.91
CA ASP A 349 22.53 4.44 -7.60
C ASP A 349 23.44 3.46 -6.83
N GLU A 350 24.35 2.83 -7.55
CA GLU A 350 25.34 1.89 -6.99
C GLU A 350 26.41 2.57 -6.12
N ASN A 351 26.59 3.90 -6.26
CA ASN A 351 27.59 4.69 -5.54
C ASN A 351 27.05 5.28 -4.23
N ALA A 352 25.73 5.33 -4.05
CA ALA A 352 25.11 5.79 -2.82
C ALA A 352 25.57 4.95 -1.61
N ARG A 353 25.66 5.55 -0.42
CA ARG A 353 26.00 4.78 0.79
C ARG A 353 24.92 3.75 1.12
N ASN A 354 25.29 2.72 1.87
CA ASN A 354 24.30 1.81 2.45
C ASN A 354 23.36 2.56 3.40
N ALA A 355 22.10 2.15 3.41
CA ALA A 355 21.13 2.63 4.39
C ALA A 355 21.52 2.17 5.80
N THR A 356 21.20 2.98 6.79
CA THR A 356 21.45 2.68 8.20
C THR A 356 20.18 2.83 9.00
N LEU A 357 20.08 2.11 10.12
CA LEU A 357 18.95 2.22 11.05
C LEU A 357 18.83 3.64 11.66
N GLY A 358 19.85 4.49 11.53
CA GLY A 358 19.82 5.89 11.96
C GLY A 358 19.33 6.87 10.91
N ASP A 359 19.08 6.44 9.68
CA ASP A 359 18.62 7.31 8.61
C ASP A 359 17.18 7.77 8.88
N ASP A 360 16.89 9.04 8.57
CA ASP A 360 15.58 9.64 8.77
C ASP A 360 14.58 9.22 7.69
N LEU A 361 13.34 9.01 8.12
CA LEU A 361 12.13 8.88 7.31
C LEU A 361 11.32 10.17 7.47
N VAL A 362 11.03 10.83 6.35
CA VAL A 362 10.47 12.19 6.33
C VAL A 362 9.19 12.20 5.49
N MET A 363 8.09 12.71 6.05
CA MET A 363 6.79 12.83 5.37
C MET A 363 6.59 14.18 4.67
N GLY A 364 7.69 14.88 4.39
CA GLY A 364 7.66 16.25 3.90
C GLY A 364 7.18 17.27 4.94
N PRO A 365 7.41 18.57 4.68
CA PRO A 365 7.09 19.63 5.66
C PRO A 365 5.59 19.92 5.79
N TYR A 366 4.74 19.46 4.87
CA TYR A 366 3.33 19.86 4.79
C TYR A 366 2.35 18.80 5.30
N VAL A 367 2.76 17.53 5.35
CA VAL A 367 1.96 16.45 5.97
C VAL A 367 1.90 16.65 7.49
N GLY A 368 2.98 17.16 8.09
CA GLY A 368 2.98 17.66 9.47
C GLY A 368 3.22 16.61 10.55
N TYR A 369 3.96 15.54 10.23
CA TYR A 369 4.34 14.49 11.17
C TYR A 369 5.85 14.49 11.44
N PRO A 370 6.29 14.15 12.67
CA PRO A 370 7.69 14.25 13.06
C PRO A 370 8.54 13.16 12.42
N ASN A 371 9.76 13.50 11.98
CA ASN A 371 10.71 12.51 11.47
C ASN A 371 10.90 11.35 12.45
N VAL A 372 11.00 10.16 11.90
CA VAL A 372 11.38 8.93 12.62
C VAL A 372 12.57 8.31 11.91
N THR A 373 13.37 7.50 12.59
CA THR A 373 14.46 6.79 11.90
C THR A 373 13.95 5.48 11.30
N ILE A 374 14.67 4.92 10.32
CA ILE A 374 14.45 3.54 9.84
C ILE A 374 14.38 2.59 11.02
N GLY A 375 15.32 2.70 11.96
CA GLY A 375 15.40 1.87 13.16
C GLY A 375 14.20 1.98 14.10
N GLY A 376 13.55 3.15 14.15
CA GLY A 376 12.29 3.34 14.88
C GLY A 376 11.10 2.72 14.16
N ALA A 377 11.15 2.63 12.83
CA ALA A 377 10.08 2.05 12.03
C ALA A 377 10.15 0.52 11.84
N MET A 378 11.19 -0.14 12.36
CA MET A 378 11.38 -1.58 12.19
C MET A 378 10.36 -2.45 12.93
N SER A 379 9.64 -1.92 13.92
CA SER A 379 8.74 -2.69 14.79
C SER A 379 7.37 -2.03 14.89
N THR A 380 6.28 -2.76 14.65
CA THR A 380 4.90 -2.22 14.69
C THR A 380 4.40 -1.93 16.11
N ILE A 381 5.18 -2.31 17.12
CA ILE A 381 4.92 -2.12 18.55
C ILE A 381 6.04 -1.30 19.23
N GLY A 382 6.88 -0.65 18.42
CA GLY A 382 7.87 0.35 18.82
C GLY A 382 7.47 1.74 18.34
N ARG A 383 7.98 2.81 18.96
CA ARG A 383 7.57 4.20 18.63
C ARG A 383 7.82 4.54 17.15
N PRO A 384 6.86 5.21 16.47
CA PRO A 384 5.60 5.76 16.97
C PRO A 384 4.43 4.77 16.93
N PHE A 385 4.68 3.53 16.54
CA PHE A 385 3.67 2.52 16.24
C PHE A 385 3.20 1.77 17.49
N CYS A 386 1.94 1.33 17.43
CA CYS A 386 1.38 0.39 18.38
C CYS A 386 0.23 -0.37 17.73
N TYR A 387 0.55 -1.23 16.77
CA TYR A 387 -0.43 -2.04 16.07
C TYR A 387 0.08 -3.44 15.71
N ILE A 388 -0.87 -4.33 15.46
CA ILE A 388 -0.67 -5.69 14.94
C ILE A 388 -1.69 -5.97 13.83
N TYR A 389 -1.51 -7.08 13.11
CA TYR A 389 -2.44 -7.58 12.11
C TYR A 389 -3.23 -8.77 12.66
N ALA A 390 -4.51 -8.87 12.29
CA ALA A 390 -5.38 -10.01 12.62
C ALA A 390 -6.15 -10.52 11.39
#